data_AF-A0A0Q8D3T0-F1
#
_entry.id   AF-A0A0Q8D3T0-F1
#
_cell.length_a   1.000
_cell.length_b   1.000
_cell.length_c   1.000
_cell.angle_alpha   90.00
_cell.angle_beta   90.00
_cell.angle_gamma   90.00
#
_symmetry.space_group_name_H-M   'P 1'
#
loop_
_entity.id
_entity.type
_entity.pdbx_description
1 polymer ?
#
loop_
_entity_poly.entity_id
_entity_poly.type
_entity_poly.pdbx_seq_one_letter_code
_entity_poly.pdbx_strand_id
1 'polypeptide(L)'
;MSRGEVRNAGKAILYTVGLFAAAFAIGAWLAGYAAPGHEAAWWISGALLAVGLVVGLKVLEAAALLAAPFWLAKMAARWAVTGKPLDPRQDGDRHDWIAYLLFVPSYALFALLTGAGIGFVSGGLGFFLSALLYGAVGVVLGAVAARVLLKHALDAG
;
A
#
# COMPACT_ATOMS: atom_id res chain seq x y z
N MET A 1 -8.54 -22.10 -17.78
CA MET A 1 -8.02 -20.73 -17.92
C MET A 1 -8.27 -20.23 -19.33
N SER A 2 -9.12 -19.22 -19.49
CA SER A 2 -9.41 -18.63 -20.80
C SER A 2 -8.25 -17.71 -21.21
N ARG A 3 -8.00 -17.52 -22.53
CA ARG A 3 -6.96 -16.60 -23.04
C ARG A 3 -7.11 -15.16 -22.52
N GLY A 4 -8.30 -14.77 -22.04
CA GLY A 4 -8.56 -13.47 -21.42
C GLY A 4 -7.97 -13.33 -20.01
N GLU A 5 -7.97 -14.40 -19.21
CA GLU A 5 -7.46 -14.39 -17.82
C GLU A 5 -5.93 -14.24 -17.80
N VAL A 6 -5.22 -14.92 -18.71
CA VAL A 6 -3.75 -14.82 -18.83
C VAL A 6 -3.31 -13.39 -19.21
N ARG A 7 -4.07 -12.72 -20.08
CA ARG A 7 -3.77 -11.35 -20.49
C ARG A 7 -3.97 -10.33 -19.36
N ASN A 8 -4.95 -10.56 -18.49
CA ASN A 8 -5.22 -9.68 -17.34
C ASN A 8 -4.20 -9.92 -16.21
N ALA A 9 -3.83 -11.18 -15.94
CA ALA A 9 -2.78 -11.53 -14.98
C ALA A 9 -1.40 -10.93 -15.36
N GLY A 10 -1.02 -10.99 -16.64
CA GLY A 10 0.24 -10.40 -17.11
C GLY A 10 0.32 -8.88 -16.92
N LYS A 11 -0.81 -8.17 -17.10
CA LYS A 11 -0.89 -6.72 -16.84
C LYS A 11 -0.76 -6.42 -15.35
N ALA A 12 -1.46 -7.15 -14.48
CA ALA A 12 -1.38 -6.97 -13.04
C ALA A 12 0.04 -7.16 -12.52
N ILE A 13 0.76 -8.18 -13.00
CA ILE A 13 2.17 -8.42 -12.65
C ILE A 13 3.03 -7.23 -13.08
N LEU A 14 2.90 -6.75 -14.33
CA LEU A 14 3.67 -5.61 -14.82
C LEU A 14 3.41 -4.33 -14.01
N TYR A 15 2.16 -4.03 -13.67
CA TYR A 15 1.82 -2.87 -12.86
C TYR A 15 2.37 -2.97 -11.44
N THR A 16 2.30 -4.15 -10.81
CA THR A 16 2.88 -4.38 -9.49
C THR A 16 4.39 -4.23 -9.53
N VAL A 17 5.08 -4.90 -10.47
CA VAL A 17 6.54 -4.78 -10.62
C VAL A 17 6.95 -3.33 -10.90
N GLY A 18 6.23 -2.62 -11.76
CA GLY A 18 6.46 -1.22 -12.06
C GLY A 18 6.27 -0.32 -10.83
N LEU A 19 5.27 -0.60 -9.99
CA LEU A 19 5.03 0.14 -8.76
C LEU A 19 6.16 -0.08 -7.73
N PHE A 20 6.63 -1.32 -7.58
CA PHE A 20 7.78 -1.63 -6.72
C PHE A 20 9.06 -0.95 -7.21
N ALA A 21 9.33 -1.01 -8.52
CA ALA A 21 10.49 -0.35 -9.12
C ALA A 21 10.43 1.17 -8.98
N ALA A 22 9.25 1.77 -9.15
CA ALA A 22 9.04 3.20 -8.96
C ALA A 22 9.26 3.62 -7.49
N ALA A 23 8.67 2.88 -6.54
CA ALA A 23 8.87 3.13 -5.12
C ALA A 23 10.35 3.01 -4.72
N PHE A 24 11.04 2.00 -5.25
CA PHE A 24 12.47 1.82 -5.04
C PHE A 24 13.27 3.01 -5.57
N ALA A 25 13.05 3.38 -6.83
CA ALA A 25 13.78 4.48 -7.47
C ALA A 25 13.54 5.81 -6.75
N ILE A 26 12.31 6.07 -6.32
CA ILE A 26 11.96 7.28 -5.58
C ILE A 26 12.61 7.28 -4.19
N GLY A 27 12.59 6.17 -3.47
CA GLY A 27 13.27 6.07 -2.16
C GLY A 27 14.78 6.30 -2.27
N ALA A 28 15.42 5.67 -3.26
CA ALA A 28 16.85 5.87 -3.53
C ALA A 28 17.16 7.34 -3.90
N TRP A 29 16.33 7.95 -4.75
CA TRP A 29 16.48 9.37 -5.11
C TRP A 29 16.31 10.30 -3.90
N LEU A 30 15.31 10.05 -3.05
CA LEU A 30 15.08 10.83 -1.84
C LEU A 30 16.25 10.72 -0.84
N ALA A 31 16.89 9.55 -0.75
CA ALA A 31 18.08 9.37 0.07
C ALA A 31 19.27 10.20 -0.42
N GLY A 32 19.35 10.51 -1.73
CA GLY A 32 20.33 11.43 -2.28
C GLY A 32 20.30 12.82 -1.64
N TYR A 33 19.12 13.30 -1.25
CA TYR A 33 18.94 14.57 -0.54
C TYR A 33 19.03 14.40 0.98
N ALA A 34 18.46 13.33 1.51
CA ALA A 34 18.34 13.13 2.95
C ALA A 34 19.64 12.63 3.61
N ALA A 35 20.51 11.94 2.87
CA ALA A 35 21.79 11.39 3.35
C ALA A 35 22.85 11.43 2.24
N PRO A 36 23.32 12.62 1.84
CA PRO A 36 24.29 12.77 0.76
C PRO A 36 25.63 12.11 1.15
N GLY A 37 26.27 11.44 0.18
CA GLY A 37 27.56 10.76 0.39
C GLY A 37 27.48 9.37 1.02
N HIS A 38 26.28 8.86 1.35
CA HIS A 38 26.09 7.52 1.88
C HIS A 38 25.34 6.63 0.90
N GLU A 39 26.08 5.93 0.03
CA GLU A 39 25.50 5.04 -0.99
C GLU A 39 24.59 3.96 -0.40
N ALA A 40 24.94 3.42 0.77
CA ALA A 40 24.10 2.44 1.48
C ALA A 40 22.70 2.99 1.81
N ALA A 41 22.59 4.29 2.12
CA ALA A 41 21.30 4.92 2.42
C ALA A 41 20.38 4.91 1.20
N TRP A 42 20.92 4.94 -0.03
CA TRP A 42 20.13 4.91 -1.26
C TRP A 42 19.48 3.55 -1.45
N TRP A 43 20.27 2.48 -1.32
CA TRP A 43 19.77 1.11 -1.42
C TRP A 43 18.78 0.77 -0.31
N ILE A 44 19.10 1.14 0.93
CA ILE A 44 18.24 0.88 2.10
C ILE A 44 16.93 1.65 1.98
N SER A 45 16.98 2.94 1.63
CA SER A 45 15.79 3.76 1.46
C SER A 45 14.89 3.26 0.33
N GLY A 46 15.45 2.99 -0.84
CA GLY A 46 14.71 2.42 -1.97
C GLY A 46 14.07 1.10 -1.60
N ALA A 47 14.82 0.19 -0.97
CA ALA A 47 14.29 -1.10 -0.53
C ALA A 47 13.17 -0.93 0.48
N LEU A 48 13.32 -0.06 1.49
CA LEU A 48 12.30 0.19 2.49
C LEU A 48 11.04 0.79 1.88
N LEU A 49 11.13 1.78 0.99
CA LEU A 49 9.95 2.34 0.33
C LEU A 49 9.19 1.30 -0.50
N ALA A 50 9.91 0.40 -1.17
CA ALA A 50 9.30 -0.70 -1.92
C ALA A 50 8.65 -1.74 -0.98
N VAL A 51 9.35 -2.15 0.08
CA VAL A 51 8.83 -3.06 1.12
C VAL A 51 7.60 -2.46 1.81
N GLY A 52 7.54 -1.14 1.98
CA GLY A 52 6.39 -0.44 2.54
C GLY A 52 5.09 -0.76 1.80
N LEU A 53 5.13 -1.02 0.49
CA LEU A 53 3.94 -1.40 -0.28
C LEU A 53 3.39 -2.76 0.18
N VAL A 54 4.28 -3.72 0.48
CA VAL A 54 3.92 -5.01 1.06
C VAL A 54 3.32 -4.81 2.44
N VAL A 55 3.92 -3.94 3.27
CA VAL A 55 3.42 -3.64 4.61
C VAL A 55 2.02 -3.07 4.53
N GLY A 56 1.76 -2.10 3.65
CA GLY A 56 0.43 -1.53 3.43
C GLY A 56 -0.60 -2.58 3.01
N LEU A 57 -0.24 -3.51 2.12
CA LEU A 57 -1.10 -4.63 1.74
C LEU A 57 -1.40 -5.56 2.92
N LYS A 58 -0.39 -5.86 3.76
CA LYS A 58 -0.58 -6.69 4.95
C LYS A 58 -1.44 -6.01 6.02
N VAL A 59 -1.40 -4.69 6.12
CA VAL A 59 -2.34 -3.95 6.97
C VAL A 59 -3.78 -4.11 6.49
N LEU A 60 -4.02 -4.07 5.17
CA LEU A 60 -5.35 -4.33 4.62
C LEU A 60 -5.83 -5.75 4.91
N GLU A 61 -4.97 -6.75 4.70
CA GLU A 61 -5.29 -8.15 5.02
C GLU A 61 -5.61 -8.31 6.51
N ALA A 62 -4.80 -7.73 7.39
CA ALA A 62 -5.02 -7.78 8.83
C ALA A 62 -6.35 -7.10 9.23
N ALA A 63 -6.66 -5.94 8.65
CA ALA A 63 -7.93 -5.26 8.88
C ALA A 63 -9.13 -6.07 8.38
N ALA A 64 -9.02 -6.71 7.22
CA ALA A 64 -10.05 -7.59 6.69
C ALA A 64 -10.28 -8.81 7.60
N LEU A 65 -9.21 -9.42 8.12
CA LEU A 65 -9.28 -10.54 9.06
C LEU A 65 -9.93 -10.14 10.39
N LEU A 66 -9.64 -8.93 10.89
CA LEU A 66 -10.28 -8.40 12.10
C LEU A 66 -11.77 -8.09 11.88
N ALA A 67 -12.16 -7.66 10.68
CA ALA A 67 -13.54 -7.37 10.35
C ALA A 67 -14.36 -8.63 9.99
N ALA A 68 -13.71 -9.72 9.58
CA ALA A 68 -14.37 -10.94 9.13
C ALA A 68 -15.39 -11.52 10.14
N PRO A 69 -15.10 -11.62 11.45
CA PRO A 69 -16.07 -12.13 12.43
C PRO A 69 -17.36 -11.30 12.48
N PHE A 70 -17.24 -9.98 12.35
CA PHE A 70 -18.39 -9.07 12.36
C PHE A 70 -19.27 -9.26 11.13
N TRP A 71 -18.66 -9.38 9.95
CA TRP A 71 -19.39 -9.64 8.70
C TRP A 71 -20.05 -11.00 8.69
N LEU A 72 -19.38 -12.05 9.18
CA LEU A 72 -19.94 -13.39 9.33
C LEU A 72 -21.13 -13.40 10.29
N ALA A 73 -21.02 -12.71 11.44
CA ALA A 73 -22.11 -12.58 12.40
C ALA A 73 -23.32 -11.85 11.81
N LYS A 74 -23.08 -10.75 11.08
CA LYS A 74 -24.13 -9.99 10.37
C LYS A 74 -24.80 -10.83 9.28
N MET A 75 -24.02 -11.66 8.57
CA MET A 75 -24.52 -12.56 7.53
C MET A 75 -25.39 -13.67 8.13
N ALA A 76 -24.95 -14.28 9.22
CA ALA A 76 -25.74 -15.27 9.96
C ALA A 76 -27.04 -14.68 10.51
N ALA A 77 -27.00 -13.49 11.11
CA ALA A 77 -28.18 -12.82 11.64
C ALA A 77 -29.19 -12.46 10.54
N ARG A 78 -28.73 -11.92 9.40
CA ARG A 78 -29.62 -11.59 8.26
C ARG A 78 -30.19 -12.84 7.63
N TRP A 79 -29.40 -13.89 7.50
CA TRP A 79 -29.87 -15.17 6.95
C TRP A 79 -30.95 -15.79 7.85
N ALA A 80 -30.76 -15.76 9.17
CA ALA A 80 -31.75 -16.21 10.13
C ALA A 80 -33.09 -15.42 10.05
N VAL A 81 -33.04 -14.12 9.75
CA VAL A 81 -34.24 -13.26 9.70
C VAL A 81 -34.93 -13.27 8.34
N THR A 82 -34.17 -13.32 7.24
CA THR A 82 -34.70 -13.07 5.88
C THR A 82 -34.55 -14.26 4.92
N GLY A 83 -33.85 -15.33 5.31
CA GLY A 83 -33.56 -16.49 4.47
C GLY A 83 -32.68 -16.19 3.24
N LYS A 84 -32.21 -14.96 3.09
CA LYS A 84 -31.41 -14.50 1.93
C LYS A 84 -30.00 -14.11 2.38
N PRO A 85 -28.96 -14.49 1.65
CA PRO A 85 -27.60 -14.02 1.91
C PRO A 85 -27.48 -12.50 1.67
N LEU A 86 -26.44 -11.86 2.23
CA LEU A 86 -26.12 -10.47 1.89
C LEU A 86 -25.74 -10.37 0.41
N ASP A 87 -26.26 -9.34 -0.25
CA ASP A 87 -25.89 -9.01 -1.62
C ASP A 87 -24.47 -8.40 -1.63
N PRO A 88 -23.45 -9.05 -2.22
CA PRO A 88 -22.09 -8.56 -2.22
C PRO A 88 -21.93 -7.28 -3.05
N ARG A 89 -22.86 -7.00 -3.98
CA ARG A 89 -22.72 -5.93 -4.98
C ARG A 89 -23.12 -4.54 -4.48
N GLN A 90 -23.88 -4.43 -3.38
CA GLN A 90 -24.32 -3.12 -2.88
C GLN A 90 -23.23 -2.31 -2.17
N ASP A 91 -22.16 -2.96 -1.69
CA ASP A 91 -21.12 -2.33 -0.87
C ASP A 91 -19.76 -2.12 -1.61
N GLY A 92 -19.69 -2.38 -2.91
CA GLY A 92 -18.43 -2.34 -3.69
C GLY A 92 -17.66 -1.01 -3.57
N ASP A 93 -18.34 0.11 -3.83
CA ASP A 93 -17.73 1.45 -3.75
C ASP A 93 -17.25 1.81 -2.33
N ARG A 94 -17.87 1.21 -1.30
CA ARG A 94 -17.58 1.51 0.11
C ARG A 94 -16.36 0.74 0.61
N HIS A 95 -16.18 -0.50 0.14
CA HIS A 95 -15.01 -1.33 0.46
C HIS A 95 -13.74 -0.77 -0.16
N ASP A 96 -13.82 -0.27 -1.40
CA ASP A 96 -12.69 0.36 -2.09
C ASP A 96 -12.21 1.58 -1.29
N TRP A 97 -13.13 2.43 -0.86
CA TRP A 97 -12.82 3.62 -0.05
C TRP A 97 -12.17 3.28 1.30
N ILE A 98 -12.63 2.23 1.98
CA ILE A 98 -12.02 1.77 3.24
C ILE A 98 -10.59 1.28 2.98
N ALA A 99 -10.36 0.56 1.88
CA ALA A 99 -9.02 0.12 1.53
C ALA A 99 -8.08 1.29 1.21
N TYR A 100 -8.55 2.34 0.53
CA TYR A 100 -7.78 3.57 0.38
C TYR A 100 -7.46 4.23 1.73
N LEU A 101 -8.45 4.34 2.62
CA LEU A 101 -8.32 4.97 3.93
C LEU A 101 -7.38 4.21 4.88
N LEU A 102 -7.18 2.92 4.69
CA LEU A 102 -6.25 2.13 5.48
C LEU A 102 -4.87 2.05 4.83
N PHE A 103 -4.79 1.87 3.52
CA PHE A 103 -3.54 1.72 2.80
C PHE A 103 -2.73 3.01 2.76
N VAL A 104 -3.35 4.14 2.38
CA VAL A 104 -2.62 5.39 2.18
C VAL A 104 -1.96 5.88 3.49
N PRO A 105 -2.67 5.94 4.63
CA PRO A 105 -2.05 6.37 5.89
C PRO A 105 -1.00 5.40 6.41
N SER A 106 -1.22 4.09 6.27
CA SER A 106 -0.25 3.09 6.72
C SER A 106 1.04 3.15 5.91
N TYR A 107 0.95 3.26 4.57
CA TYR A 107 2.10 3.45 3.71
C TYR A 107 2.80 4.79 3.97
N ALA A 108 2.05 5.88 4.14
CA ALA A 108 2.60 7.19 4.44
C ALA A 108 3.33 7.21 5.79
N LEU A 109 2.78 6.57 6.81
CA LEU A 109 3.43 6.44 8.12
C LEU A 109 4.71 5.60 8.02
N PHE A 110 4.68 4.49 7.26
CA PHE A 110 5.87 3.68 7.01
C PHE A 110 6.97 4.48 6.29
N ALA A 111 6.59 5.24 5.26
CA ALA A 111 7.51 6.12 4.54
C ALA A 111 8.08 7.20 5.46
N LEU A 112 7.25 7.84 6.29
CA LEU A 112 7.67 8.83 7.28
C LEU A 112 8.71 8.24 8.25
N LEU A 113 8.47 7.03 8.79
CA LEU A 113 9.42 6.34 9.67
C LEU A 113 10.72 5.98 8.94
N THR A 114 10.62 5.57 7.68
CA THR A 114 11.78 5.33 6.82
C THR A 114 12.61 6.61 6.67
N GLY A 115 11.98 7.73 6.34
CA GLY A 115 12.63 9.04 6.23
C GLY A 115 13.27 9.51 7.53
N ALA A 116 12.59 9.31 8.68
CA ALA A 116 13.17 9.58 9.99
C ALA A 116 14.45 8.76 10.21
N GLY A 117 14.42 7.46 9.90
CA GLY A 117 15.55 6.54 9.99
C GLY A 117 16.73 6.98 9.12
N ILE A 118 16.49 7.33 7.86
CA ILE A 118 17.54 7.82 6.94
C ILE A 118 18.10 9.16 7.41
N GLY A 119 17.26 10.05 7.95
CA GLY A 119 17.68 11.37 8.42
C GLY A 119 18.56 11.37 9.67
N PHE A 120 18.81 10.21 10.30
CA PHE A 120 19.83 10.06 11.35
C PHE A 120 21.25 9.91 10.80
N VAL A 121 21.40 9.68 9.50
CA VAL A 121 22.71 9.62 8.85
C VAL A 121 23.36 11.01 8.84
N SER A 122 24.64 11.08 9.21
CA SER A 122 25.42 12.30 9.30
C SER A 122 25.52 13.02 7.95
N GLY A 123 25.39 14.35 7.94
CA GLY A 123 25.50 15.18 6.73
C GLY A 123 24.18 15.39 5.96
N GLY A 124 23.08 14.86 6.48
CA GLY A 124 21.74 14.93 5.90
C GLY A 124 20.85 16.09 6.33
N LEU A 125 19.61 16.08 5.85
CA LEU A 125 18.54 17.06 6.19
C LEU A 125 18.06 16.95 7.66
N GLY A 126 18.56 15.98 8.42
CA GLY A 126 18.11 15.66 9.77
C GLY A 126 16.82 14.84 9.80
N PHE A 127 16.55 14.19 10.94
CA PHE A 127 15.46 13.21 11.08
C PHE A 127 14.08 13.82 10.76
N PHE A 128 13.80 15.02 11.25
CA PHE A 128 12.46 15.62 11.13
C PHE A 128 12.12 16.01 9.68
N LEU A 129 13.03 16.72 9.01
CA LEU A 129 12.82 17.18 7.64
C LEU A 129 12.81 16.01 6.65
N SER A 130 13.64 14.98 6.89
CA SER A 130 13.64 13.74 6.12
C SER A 130 12.34 12.95 6.32
N ALA A 131 11.83 12.85 7.55
CA ALA A 131 10.52 12.25 7.83
C ALA A 131 9.39 12.96 7.08
N LEU A 132 9.36 14.30 7.10
CA LEU A 132 8.33 15.07 6.41
C LEU A 132 8.39 14.87 4.91
N LEU A 133 9.59 14.91 4.31
CA LEU A 133 9.78 14.71 2.88
C LEU A 133 9.28 13.32 2.45
N TYR A 134 9.70 12.29 3.17
CA TYR A 134 9.28 10.92 2.88
C TYR A 134 7.81 10.69 3.16
N GLY A 135 7.26 11.28 4.23
CA GLY A 135 5.84 11.20 4.56
C GLY A 135 4.98 11.83 3.46
N ALA A 136 5.36 13.02 2.97
CA ALA A 136 4.67 13.69 1.87
C ALA A 136 4.69 12.85 0.58
N VAL A 137 5.87 12.31 0.21
CA VAL A 137 6.00 11.42 -0.94
C VAL A 137 5.23 10.12 -0.72
N GLY A 138 5.24 9.59 0.50
CA GLY A 138 4.50 8.41 0.91
C GLY A 138 2.99 8.59 0.75
N VAL A 139 2.43 9.75 1.05
CA VAL A 139 1.01 10.04 0.79
C VAL A 139 0.70 9.96 -0.72
N VAL A 140 1.52 10.60 -1.55
CA VAL A 140 1.33 10.64 -3.00
C VAL A 140 1.47 9.25 -3.61
N LEU A 141 2.56 8.55 -3.28
CA LEU A 141 2.81 7.19 -3.74
C LEU A 141 1.78 6.21 -3.21
N GLY A 142 1.37 6.34 -1.95
CA GLY A 142 0.32 5.53 -1.35
C GLY A 142 -1.01 5.67 -2.09
N ALA A 143 -1.39 6.90 -2.47
CA ALA A 143 -2.61 7.14 -3.23
C ALA A 143 -2.55 6.55 -4.65
N VAL A 144 -1.41 6.68 -5.33
CA VAL A 144 -1.19 6.09 -6.66
C VAL A 144 -1.19 4.55 -6.58
N ALA A 145 -0.46 4.00 -5.60
CA ALA A 145 -0.37 2.58 -5.33
C ALA A 145 -1.73 1.98 -5.01
N ALA A 146 -2.50 2.59 -4.10
CA ALA A 146 -3.86 2.15 -3.78
C ALA A 146 -4.73 2.13 -5.03
N ARG A 147 -4.60 3.13 -5.92
CA ARG A 147 -5.37 3.17 -7.17
C ARG A 147 -5.00 2.08 -8.16
N VAL A 148 -3.72 1.78 -8.30
CA VAL A 148 -3.24 0.72 -9.20
C VAL A 148 -3.54 -0.65 -8.62
N LEU A 149 -3.29 -0.85 -7.34
CA LEU A 149 -3.48 -2.12 -6.63
C LEU A 149 -4.96 -2.44 -6.48
N LEU A 150 -5.82 -1.51 -6.06
CA LEU A 150 -7.26 -1.79 -5.92
C LEU A 150 -7.91 -2.06 -7.28
N LYS A 151 -7.54 -1.31 -8.32
CA LYS A 151 -8.06 -1.53 -9.67
C LYS A 151 -7.68 -2.90 -10.24
N HIS A 152 -6.55 -3.49 -9.84
CA HIS A 152 -6.07 -4.75 -10.42
C HIS A 152 -6.17 -5.96 -9.48
N ALA A 153 -6.24 -5.76 -8.17
CA ALA A 153 -6.47 -6.81 -7.20
C ALA A 153 -7.95 -7.22 -7.15
N LEU A 154 -8.90 -6.29 -7.34
CA LEU A 154 -10.33 -6.59 -7.40
C LEU A 154 -10.77 -7.27 -8.71
N ASP A 155 -9.99 -7.09 -9.79
CA ASP A 155 -10.24 -7.75 -11.08
C ASP A 155 -9.77 -9.22 -11.10
N ALA A 156 -9.00 -9.66 -10.09
CA ALA A 156 -8.34 -10.97 -10.05
C ALA A 156 -8.86 -11.92 -8.95
N GLY A 157 -9.74 -11.45 -8.06
CA GLY A 157 -10.41 -12.25 -7.02
C GLY A 157 -11.87 -12.50 -7.34
#